data_AF-W9TDS1-F1
#
_entry.id   AF-W9TDS1-F1
#
_cell.length_a   1.000
_cell.length_b   1.000
_cell.length_c   1.000
_cell.angle_alpha   90.00
_cell.angle_beta   90.00
_cell.angle_gamma   90.00
#
_symmetry.space_group_name_H-M   'P 1'
#
loop_
_entity.id
_entity.type
_entity.pdbx_description
1 polymer ?
#
loop_
_entity_poly.entity_id
_entity_poly.type
_entity_poly.pdbx_seq_one_letter_code
_entity_poly.pdbx_strand_id
1 'polypeptide(L)'
;MARLRVHGIPFRDWSAIGDNQQVDLAAALNGGRALACSDEHFGRMSNILNPNRGENMGDGWETARRRTPGNDWVIVALGHPGEIERIVVDTLHFKGNYPDSCSIQAAYVKGGTDSQIETQSLFWRELLPSQKLQMHAEHEFAEQIAPLGPVTHVRLNIFPDGGVSRLRLFGKVAR
;
A
#
# COMPACT_ATOMS: atom_id res chain seq x y z
N MET A 1 27.86 16.79 -10.57
CA MET A 1 26.93 15.67 -10.30
C MET A 1 25.52 16.08 -10.72
N ALA A 2 24.78 15.22 -11.43
CA ALA A 2 23.40 15.52 -11.83
C ALA A 2 22.35 15.00 -10.83
N ARG A 3 22.59 13.86 -10.16
CA ARG A 3 21.75 13.30 -9.08
C ARG A 3 22.59 12.49 -8.09
N LEU A 4 22.23 12.54 -6.81
CA LEU A 4 22.73 11.67 -5.73
C LEU A 4 21.53 10.96 -5.11
N ARG A 5 21.61 9.64 -4.94
CA ARG A 5 20.60 8.84 -4.23
C ARG A 5 21.27 8.12 -3.07
N VAL A 6 20.67 8.23 -1.89
CA VAL A 6 21.11 7.56 -0.67
C VAL A 6 19.96 6.69 -0.19
N HIS A 7 20.25 5.43 0.09
CA HIS A 7 19.26 4.45 0.51
C HIS A 7 19.41 4.17 2.01
N GLY A 8 18.29 4.08 2.72
CA GLY A 8 18.23 3.81 4.14
C GLY A 8 16.79 3.52 4.58
N ILE A 9 16.64 2.92 5.75
CA ILE A 9 15.34 2.69 6.38
C ILE A 9 15.19 3.73 7.49
N PRO A 10 14.14 4.56 7.49
CA PRO A 10 13.88 5.50 8.57
C PRO A 10 13.79 4.77 9.91
N PHE A 11 14.51 5.28 10.91
CA PHE A 11 14.32 4.85 12.29
C PHE A 11 13.13 5.60 12.89
N ARG A 12 12.20 4.86 13.48
CA ARG A 12 11.09 5.39 14.26
C ARG A 12 11.08 4.70 15.61
N ASP A 13 11.01 5.50 16.68
CA ASP A 13 10.84 4.96 18.03
C ASP A 13 9.37 4.58 18.25
N TRP A 14 9.08 3.28 18.16
CA TRP A 14 7.74 2.73 18.34
C TRP A 14 7.31 2.64 19.80
N SER A 15 8.26 2.74 20.75
CA SER A 15 7.94 2.75 22.18
C SER A 15 7.24 4.04 22.62
N ALA A 16 7.46 5.14 21.87
CA ALA A 16 6.82 6.43 22.10
C ALA A 16 5.37 6.53 21.58
N ILE A 17 4.90 5.53 20.83
CA ILE A 17 3.52 5.50 20.30
C ILE A 17 2.62 4.84 21.35
N GLY A 18 1.59 5.56 21.78
CA GLY A 18 0.63 5.04 22.77
C GLY A 18 -0.16 3.84 22.23
N ASP A 19 -0.62 2.95 23.12
CA ASP A 19 -1.32 1.71 22.73
C ASP A 19 -2.58 1.93 21.89
N ASN A 20 -3.28 3.04 22.13
CA ASN A 20 -4.50 3.39 21.40
C ASN A 20 -4.26 4.41 20.27
N GLN A 21 -3.02 4.82 20.02
CA GLN A 21 -2.71 5.82 19.01
C GLN A 21 -2.71 5.16 17.63
N GLN A 22 -3.60 5.63 16.75
CA GLN A 22 -3.56 5.26 15.34
C GLN A 22 -2.42 5.97 14.62
N VAL A 23 -1.68 5.22 13.82
CA VAL A 23 -0.58 5.71 12.97
C VAL A 23 -0.66 5.05 11.61
N ASP A 24 -0.22 5.74 10.56
CA ASP A 24 -0.11 5.15 9.22
C ASP A 24 1.07 4.19 9.17
N LEU A 25 0.82 2.89 9.30
CA LEU A 25 1.83 1.83 9.32
C LEU A 25 2.47 1.62 7.94
N ALA A 26 1.84 2.08 6.85
CA ALA A 26 2.37 1.98 5.50
C ALA A 26 3.27 3.17 5.12
N ALA A 27 3.20 4.29 5.86
CA ALA A 27 3.95 5.50 5.52
C ALA A 27 5.45 5.24 5.40
N ALA A 28 6.08 5.78 4.34
CA ALA A 28 7.52 5.72 4.16
C ALA A 28 8.27 6.36 5.34
N LEU A 29 7.73 7.46 5.90
CA LEU A 29 8.29 8.13 7.09
C LEU A 29 8.24 7.26 8.36
N ASN A 30 7.38 6.24 8.37
CA ASN A 30 7.30 5.27 9.45
C ASN A 30 8.09 4.00 9.14
N GLY A 31 8.84 3.94 8.05
CA GLY A 31 9.61 2.77 7.64
C GLY A 31 8.84 1.79 6.76
N GLY A 32 7.64 2.14 6.29
CA GLY A 32 6.93 1.37 5.28
C GLY A 32 7.69 1.32 3.95
N ARG A 33 7.66 0.16 3.27
CA ARG A 33 8.44 -0.09 2.04
C ARG A 33 7.63 -0.87 1.02
N ALA A 34 7.64 -0.42 -0.23
CA ALA A 34 7.16 -1.23 -1.35
C ALA A 34 8.24 -2.26 -1.72
N LEU A 35 7.89 -3.54 -1.76
CA LEU A 35 8.81 -4.66 -1.97
C LEU A 35 8.82 -5.13 -3.42
N ALA A 36 7.64 -5.29 -4.00
CA ALA A 36 7.44 -5.80 -5.35
C ALA A 36 6.11 -5.31 -5.91
N CYS A 37 5.99 -5.27 -7.23
CA CYS A 37 4.74 -4.98 -7.93
C CYS A 37 4.70 -5.72 -9.28
N SER A 38 3.52 -5.84 -9.86
CA SER A 38 3.35 -6.48 -11.17
C SER A 38 3.90 -5.64 -12.33
N ASP A 39 3.80 -4.31 -12.24
CA ASP A 39 4.17 -3.36 -13.29
C ASP A 39 4.47 -1.96 -12.69
N GLU A 40 5.36 -1.19 -13.33
CA GLU A 40 5.64 0.23 -13.00
C GLU A 40 5.76 1.05 -14.29
N HIS A 41 4.68 1.14 -15.08
CA HIS A 41 4.71 1.90 -16.33
C HIS A 41 5.01 3.38 -16.13
N PHE A 42 4.29 4.05 -15.20
CA PHE A 42 4.54 5.43 -14.80
C PHE A 42 4.52 5.59 -13.28
N GLY A 43 5.31 6.54 -12.78
CA GLY A 43 5.54 6.66 -11.34
C GLY A 43 6.26 5.44 -10.76
N ARG A 44 6.39 5.39 -9.43
CA ARG A 44 7.04 4.27 -8.72
C ARG A 44 6.08 3.71 -7.69
N MET A 45 6.11 2.41 -7.46
CA MET A 45 5.34 1.73 -6.42
C MET A 45 5.58 2.34 -5.04
N SER A 46 6.79 2.81 -4.76
CA SER A 46 7.11 3.46 -3.48
C SER A 46 6.41 4.81 -3.29
N ASN A 47 5.95 5.46 -4.36
CA ASN A 47 5.32 6.77 -4.29
C ASN A 47 4.00 6.75 -3.51
N ILE A 48 3.27 5.63 -3.54
CA ILE A 48 1.99 5.51 -2.81
C ILE A 48 2.16 5.65 -1.29
N LEU A 49 3.39 5.46 -0.79
CA LEU A 49 3.76 5.52 0.63
C LEU A 49 4.34 6.88 1.04
N ASN A 50 4.59 7.78 0.08
CA ASN A 50 5.15 9.11 0.36
C ASN A 50 4.21 9.94 1.24
N PRO A 51 4.72 10.88 2.05
CA PRO A 51 3.89 11.78 2.83
C PRO A 51 3.02 12.68 1.95
N ASN A 52 1.99 13.28 2.57
CA ASN A 52 1.04 14.19 1.92
C ASN A 52 0.33 13.56 0.71
N ARG A 53 -0.46 14.34 -0.02
CA ARG A 53 -1.08 13.91 -1.28
C ARG A 53 -0.15 14.23 -2.46
N GLY A 54 -0.32 13.56 -3.60
CA GLY A 54 0.48 13.82 -4.79
C GLY A 54 0.24 15.22 -5.37
N GLU A 55 1.26 15.85 -5.93
CA GLU A 55 1.12 17.14 -6.63
C GLU A 55 0.59 16.93 -8.05
N ASN A 56 0.94 15.81 -8.67
CA ASN A 56 0.47 15.39 -9.99
C ASN A 56 0.45 13.85 -10.11
N MET A 57 0.12 13.32 -11.30
CA MET A 57 0.05 11.88 -11.56
C MET A 57 1.41 11.17 -11.41
N GLY A 58 2.52 11.84 -11.71
CA GLY A 58 3.88 11.29 -11.60
C GLY A 58 4.31 11.02 -10.15
N ASP A 59 3.59 11.60 -9.18
CA ASP A 59 3.77 11.33 -7.76
C ASP A 59 2.97 10.11 -7.28
N GLY A 60 2.27 9.39 -8.15
CA GLY A 60 1.59 8.14 -7.84
C GLY A 60 2.36 6.91 -8.34
N TRP A 61 1.66 5.78 -8.35
CA TRP A 61 2.02 4.55 -9.06
C TRP A 61 0.95 4.28 -10.11
N GLU A 62 1.36 4.04 -11.36
CA GLU A 62 0.46 3.76 -12.48
C GLU A 62 1.00 2.59 -13.32
N THR A 63 0.12 1.66 -13.65
CA THR A 63 0.44 0.50 -14.47
C THR A 63 -0.01 0.66 -15.93
N ALA A 64 0.61 -0.10 -16.82
CA ALA A 64 0.21 -0.15 -18.22
C ALA A 64 -1.19 -0.77 -18.36
N ARG A 65 -1.96 -0.29 -19.34
CA ARG A 65 -3.28 -0.86 -19.64
C ARG A 65 -3.20 -2.35 -19.91
N ARG A 66 -3.92 -3.14 -19.13
CA ARG A 66 -3.91 -4.59 -19.20
C ARG A 66 -4.87 -5.08 -20.28
N ARG A 67 -4.39 -6.02 -21.10
CA ARG A 67 -5.18 -6.69 -22.15
C ARG A 67 -5.30 -8.20 -21.95
N THR A 68 -4.82 -8.68 -20.80
CA THR A 68 -4.82 -10.08 -20.39
C THR A 68 -5.60 -10.25 -19.08
N PRO A 69 -6.15 -11.44 -18.80
CA PRO A 69 -6.80 -11.69 -17.51
C PRO A 69 -5.88 -11.41 -16.31
N GLY A 70 -6.50 -11.12 -15.18
CA GLY A 70 -5.82 -10.82 -13.92
C GLY A 70 -5.90 -9.34 -13.54
N ASN A 71 -5.00 -8.95 -12.64
CA ASN A 71 -4.98 -7.64 -12.02
C ASN A 71 -3.54 -7.20 -11.76
N ASP A 72 -3.34 -5.90 -11.55
CA ASP A 72 -2.07 -5.39 -11.07
C ASP A 72 -2.04 -5.27 -9.56
N TRP A 73 -0.84 -5.32 -9.00
CA TRP A 73 -0.65 -5.39 -7.55
C TRP A 73 0.67 -4.80 -7.10
N VAL A 74 0.72 -4.39 -5.83
CA VAL A 74 1.92 -3.95 -5.12
C VAL A 74 1.93 -4.54 -3.71
N ILE A 75 3.08 -5.05 -3.30
CA ILE A 75 3.33 -5.59 -1.95
C ILE A 75 4.07 -4.53 -1.14
N VAL A 76 3.56 -4.27 0.06
CA VAL A 76 4.10 -3.29 1.00
C VAL A 76 4.41 -3.98 2.32
N ALA A 77 5.65 -3.84 2.79
CA ALA A 77 6.02 -4.09 4.18
C ALA A 77 5.66 -2.86 5.01
N LEU A 78 4.96 -3.09 6.12
CA LEU A 78 4.65 -2.05 7.10
C LEU A 78 5.91 -1.67 7.88
N GLY A 79 5.95 -0.43 8.36
CA GLY A 79 7.04 0.04 9.22
C GLY A 79 7.10 -0.64 10.58
N HIS A 80 5.97 -1.18 11.03
CA HIS A 80 5.85 -2.01 12.22
C HIS A 80 4.66 -2.97 12.10
N PRO A 81 4.73 -4.17 12.71
CA PRO A 81 3.55 -4.99 12.93
C PRO A 81 2.42 -4.21 13.60
N GLY A 82 1.19 -4.36 13.11
CA GLY A 82 0.04 -3.68 13.70
C GLY A 82 -1.29 -4.18 13.18
N GLU A 83 -2.34 -3.80 13.89
CA GLU A 83 -3.72 -4.12 13.53
C GLU A 83 -4.34 -2.93 12.79
N ILE A 84 -4.78 -3.16 11.55
CA ILE A 84 -5.31 -2.12 10.67
C ILE A 84 -6.76 -1.83 11.05
N GLU A 85 -7.06 -0.56 11.32
CA GLU A 85 -8.40 -0.10 11.71
C GLU A 85 -9.02 0.82 10.66
N ARG A 86 -8.21 1.42 9.79
CA ARG A 86 -8.68 2.32 8.73
C ARG A 86 -7.73 2.33 7.55
N ILE A 87 -8.29 2.22 6.35
CA ILE A 87 -7.56 2.18 5.08
C ILE A 87 -7.97 3.39 4.25
N VAL A 88 -7.00 4.06 3.62
CA VAL A 88 -7.27 5.07 2.60
C VAL A 88 -6.60 4.68 1.29
N VAL A 89 -7.39 4.61 0.22
CA VAL A 89 -6.91 4.50 -1.16
C VAL A 89 -7.25 5.79 -1.89
N ASP A 90 -6.23 6.57 -2.26
CA ASP A 90 -6.40 7.85 -2.93
C ASP A 90 -6.10 7.71 -4.42
N THR A 91 -7.05 8.08 -5.28
CA THR A 91 -6.90 8.13 -6.75
C THR A 91 -6.67 9.56 -7.25
N LEU A 92 -6.20 10.48 -6.40
CA LEU A 92 -5.88 11.86 -6.78
C LEU A 92 -5.06 11.93 -8.08
N HIS A 93 -5.44 12.88 -8.93
CA HIS A 93 -4.94 13.11 -10.30
C HIS A 93 -5.25 12.03 -11.35
N PHE A 94 -5.65 10.82 -10.96
CA PHE A 94 -6.09 9.78 -11.89
C PHE A 94 -7.57 9.97 -12.26
N LYS A 95 -7.81 10.73 -13.35
CA LYS A 95 -9.16 11.13 -13.79
C LYS A 95 -9.78 10.19 -14.82
N GLY A 96 -8.96 9.56 -15.65
CA GLY A 96 -9.42 8.65 -16.73
C GLY A 96 -8.71 7.30 -16.74
N ASN A 97 -7.81 7.09 -15.79
CA ASN A 97 -6.92 5.92 -15.68
C ASN A 97 -6.76 5.50 -14.21
N TYR A 98 -7.76 5.77 -13.37
CA TYR A 98 -7.85 5.15 -12.05
C TYR A 98 -8.35 3.71 -12.21
N PRO A 99 -7.99 2.79 -11.30
CA PRO A 99 -8.52 1.44 -11.33
C PRO A 99 -10.02 1.42 -11.00
N ASP A 100 -10.77 0.51 -11.61
CA ASP A 100 -12.22 0.38 -11.39
C ASP A 100 -12.55 -0.10 -9.97
N SER A 101 -11.69 -0.96 -9.42
CA SER A 101 -11.78 -1.44 -8.04
C SER A 101 -10.42 -1.79 -7.45
N CYS A 102 -10.37 -1.94 -6.13
CA CYS A 102 -9.22 -2.49 -5.43
C CYS A 102 -9.64 -3.51 -4.36
N SER A 103 -8.72 -4.41 -4.01
CA SER A 103 -8.81 -5.23 -2.78
C SER A 103 -7.45 -5.24 -2.08
N ILE A 104 -7.42 -5.62 -0.80
CA ILE A 104 -6.17 -5.73 -0.05
C ILE A 104 -6.11 -7.09 0.63
N GLN A 105 -5.02 -7.80 0.41
CA GLN A 105 -4.66 -8.98 1.19
C GLN A 105 -3.59 -8.62 2.21
N ALA A 106 -3.49 -9.35 3.31
CA ALA A 106 -2.48 -9.09 4.33
C ALA A 106 -2.05 -10.37 5.06
N ALA A 107 -0.84 -10.32 5.63
CA ALA A 107 -0.32 -11.37 6.47
C ALA A 107 0.69 -10.87 7.50
N TYR A 108 0.86 -11.69 8.54
CA TYR A 108 2.01 -11.64 9.42
C TYR A 108 3.11 -12.56 8.85
N VAL A 109 4.12 -11.99 8.22
CA VAL A 109 5.21 -12.71 7.57
C VAL A 109 6.36 -12.89 8.56
N LYS A 110 6.77 -14.14 8.80
CA LYS A 110 7.83 -14.48 9.78
C LYS A 110 9.25 -14.38 9.22
N GLY A 111 9.38 -14.20 7.92
CA GLY A 111 10.65 -14.06 7.21
C GLY A 111 10.55 -14.47 5.75
N GLY A 112 11.64 -14.25 5.01
CA GLY A 112 11.76 -14.57 3.59
C GLY A 112 12.38 -13.44 2.79
N THR A 113 12.91 -13.77 1.61
CA THR A 113 13.33 -12.78 0.61
C THR A 113 12.12 -12.14 -0.07
N ASP A 114 12.29 -10.99 -0.72
CA ASP A 114 11.19 -10.30 -1.42
C ASP A 114 10.46 -11.22 -2.43
N SER A 115 11.20 -12.07 -3.16
CA SER A 115 10.62 -13.05 -4.09
C SER A 115 9.83 -14.17 -3.37
N GLN A 116 10.29 -14.60 -2.19
CA GLN A 116 9.54 -15.56 -1.37
C GLN A 116 8.27 -14.92 -0.80
N ILE A 117 8.33 -13.63 -0.43
CA ILE A 117 7.18 -12.86 0.05
C ILE A 117 6.16 -12.69 -1.07
N GLU A 118 6.62 -12.38 -2.29
CA GLU A 118 5.76 -12.30 -3.49
C GLU A 118 4.99 -13.61 -3.71
N THR A 119 5.67 -14.75 -3.65
CA THR A 119 5.02 -16.06 -3.80
C THR A 119 4.02 -16.35 -2.66
N GLN A 120 4.39 -16.02 -1.42
CA GLN A 120 3.49 -16.17 -0.27
C GLN A 120 2.24 -15.29 -0.39
N SER A 121 2.37 -14.10 -0.98
CA SER A 121 1.29 -13.12 -1.07
C SER A 121 0.08 -13.60 -1.87
N LEU A 122 0.28 -14.56 -2.77
CA LEU A 122 -0.80 -15.22 -3.52
C LEU A 122 -1.81 -15.93 -2.61
N PHE A 123 -1.38 -16.32 -1.40
CA PHE A 123 -2.19 -17.07 -0.43
C PHE A 123 -2.56 -16.26 0.82
N TRP A 124 -2.26 -14.96 0.83
CA TRP A 124 -2.62 -14.11 1.96
C TRP A 124 -4.13 -13.93 2.07
N ARG A 125 -4.60 -13.82 3.32
CA ARG A 125 -6.01 -13.60 3.62
C ARG A 125 -6.41 -12.19 3.20
N GLU A 126 -7.67 -12.04 2.81
CA GLU A 126 -8.23 -10.75 2.44
C GLU A 126 -8.43 -9.89 3.70
N LEU A 127 -7.82 -8.70 3.69
CA LEU A 127 -7.99 -7.66 4.71
C LEU A 127 -9.12 -6.71 4.31
N LEU A 128 -9.21 -6.37 3.03
CA LEU A 128 -10.27 -5.54 2.46
C LEU A 128 -10.82 -6.25 1.20
N PRO A 129 -12.11 -6.67 1.19
CA PRO A 129 -12.74 -7.21 0.01
C PRO A 129 -12.83 -6.19 -1.11
N SER A 130 -13.04 -6.65 -2.34
CA SER A 130 -13.10 -5.76 -3.52
C SER A 130 -14.06 -4.57 -3.31
N GLN A 131 -13.51 -3.36 -3.40
CA GLN A 131 -14.23 -2.09 -3.29
C GLN A 131 -14.14 -1.33 -4.61
N LYS A 132 -15.26 -0.73 -5.03
CA LYS A 132 -15.27 0.20 -6.16
C LYS A 132 -14.51 1.47 -5.82
N LEU A 133 -13.81 2.00 -6.81
CA LEU A 133 -13.11 3.27 -6.73
C LEU A 133 -13.76 4.28 -7.68
N GLN A 134 -13.51 5.55 -7.39
CA GLN A 134 -13.95 6.71 -8.13
C GLN A 134 -12.74 7.48 -8.63
N MET A 135 -12.95 8.24 -9.70
CA MET A 135 -11.93 9.13 -10.24
C MET A 135 -11.57 10.20 -9.21
N HIS A 136 -10.27 10.51 -9.08
CA HIS A 136 -9.81 11.69 -8.34
C HIS A 136 -10.40 11.83 -6.92
N ALA A 137 -10.42 10.75 -6.14
CA ALA A 137 -11.09 10.70 -4.86
C ALA A 137 -10.29 9.95 -3.78
N GLU A 138 -10.49 10.34 -2.53
CA GLU A 138 -10.04 9.56 -1.37
C GLU A 138 -11.14 8.58 -0.98
N HIS A 139 -10.78 7.31 -0.85
CA HIS A 139 -11.68 6.24 -0.45
C HIS A 139 -11.24 5.75 0.92
N GLU A 140 -12.08 5.97 1.91
CA GLU A 140 -11.83 5.55 3.29
C GLU A 140 -12.66 4.31 3.61
N PHE A 141 -12.01 3.29 4.16
CA PHE A 141 -12.63 2.04 4.56
C PHE A 141 -12.28 1.75 6.02
N ALA A 142 -13.28 1.37 6.80
CA ALA A 142 -13.14 0.97 8.19
C ALA A 142 -14.05 -0.22 8.50
N GLU A 143 -15.32 -0.13 8.10
CA GLU A 143 -16.34 -1.16 8.33
C GLU A 143 -16.11 -2.43 7.50
N GLN A 144 -15.47 -2.30 6.34
CA GLN A 144 -15.21 -3.41 5.42
C GLN A 144 -13.95 -4.21 5.78
N ILE A 145 -13.17 -3.74 6.76
CA ILE A 145 -11.90 -4.36 7.12
C ILE A 145 -12.15 -5.65 7.90
N ALA A 146 -11.57 -6.74 7.42
CA ALA A 146 -11.63 -8.03 8.09
C ALA A 146 -10.71 -8.06 9.34
N PRO A 147 -11.17 -8.63 10.47
CA PRO A 147 -10.36 -8.74 11.68
C PRO A 147 -9.31 -9.85 11.55
N LEU A 148 -8.19 -9.55 10.90
CA LEU A 148 -7.07 -10.49 10.71
C LEU A 148 -6.12 -10.53 11.91
N GLY A 149 -6.26 -9.59 12.86
CA GLY A 149 -5.27 -9.32 13.91
C GLY A 149 -4.05 -8.60 13.34
N PRO A 150 -2.90 -8.65 14.05
CA PRO A 150 -1.68 -8.00 13.61
C PRO A 150 -1.19 -8.51 12.26
N VAL A 151 -0.82 -7.57 11.39
CA VAL A 151 -0.20 -7.84 10.08
C VAL A 151 1.10 -7.07 9.95
N THR A 152 1.93 -7.52 9.03
CA THR A 152 3.27 -6.94 8.76
C THR A 152 3.44 -6.54 7.31
N HIS A 153 2.65 -7.15 6.42
CA HIS A 153 2.69 -6.92 5.00
C HIS A 153 1.28 -6.88 4.45
N VAL A 154 1.09 -6.08 3.42
CA VAL A 154 -0.13 -6.03 2.63
C VAL A 154 0.20 -6.20 1.15
N ARG A 155 -0.78 -6.69 0.39
CA ARG A 155 -0.79 -6.68 -1.06
C ARG A 155 -2.02 -5.90 -1.50
N LEU A 156 -1.80 -4.71 -2.05
CA LEU A 156 -2.85 -3.95 -2.72
C LEU A 156 -3.02 -4.52 -4.12
N ASN A 157 -4.24 -4.89 -4.46
CA ASN A 157 -4.65 -5.33 -5.78
C ASN A 157 -5.52 -4.24 -6.42
N ILE A 158 -5.23 -3.88 -7.66
CA ILE A 158 -6.01 -2.94 -8.46
C ILE A 158 -6.52 -3.64 -9.73
N PHE A 159 -7.79 -3.41 -10.08
CA PHE A 159 -8.46 -4.17 -11.12
C PHE A 159 -8.97 -3.28 -12.26
N PRO A 160 -8.73 -3.66 -13.53
CA PRO A 160 -7.69 -4.61 -13.98
C PRO A 160 -6.27 -4.03 -13.90
N ASP A 161 -6.16 -2.71 -13.96
CA ASP A 161 -4.95 -1.87 -14.03
C ASP A 161 -5.32 -0.42 -13.66
N GLY A 162 -4.34 0.47 -13.64
CA GLY A 162 -4.57 1.92 -13.48
C GLY A 162 -3.61 2.56 -12.48
N GLY A 163 -3.97 3.76 -12.02
CA GLY A 163 -3.14 4.56 -11.13
C GLY A 163 -3.72 4.81 -9.74
N VAL A 164 -2.84 4.72 -8.74
CA VAL A 164 -3.11 5.03 -7.33
C VAL A 164 -2.14 6.11 -6.87
N SER A 165 -2.68 7.16 -6.26
CA SER A 165 -1.88 8.27 -5.72
C SER A 165 -1.26 7.89 -4.38
N ARG A 166 -2.08 7.44 -3.42
CA ARG A 166 -1.61 7.07 -2.07
C ARG A 166 -2.33 5.84 -1.54
N LEU A 167 -1.60 5.10 -0.72
CA LEU A 167 -2.12 4.08 0.17
C LEU A 167 -1.77 4.48 1.60
N ARG A 168 -2.77 4.48 2.49
CA ARG A 168 -2.60 4.67 3.94
C ARG A 168 -3.21 3.50 4.67
N LEU A 169 -2.50 2.99 5.67
CA LEU A 169 -2.97 1.91 6.53
C LEU A 169 -2.84 2.36 7.98
N PHE A 170 -3.89 3.00 8.47
CA PHE A 170 -3.96 3.47 9.83
C PHE A 170 -4.31 2.30 10.76
N GLY A 171 -3.51 2.14 11.79
CA GLY A 171 -3.68 1.05 12.74
C GLY A 171 -2.95 1.30 14.04
N LYS A 172 -3.13 0.37 14.97
CA LYS A 172 -2.42 0.35 16.25
C LYS A 172 -1.23 -0.57 16.16
N VAL A 173 -0.14 -0.16 16.80
CA VAL A 173 1.10 -0.92 16.86
C VAL A 173 0.88 -2.18 17.68
N ALA A 174 1.23 -3.36 17.15
CA ALA A 174 1.19 -4.61 17.89
C ALA A 174 2.53 -4.78 18.64
N ARG A 175 2.46 -5.08 19.94
CA ARG A 175 3.61 -5.26 20.83
C ARG A 175 3.79 -6.73 21.22
#